data_AF-C3MJL4-F1
#
_entry.id   AF-C3MJL4-F1
#
_cell.length_a   1.000
_cell.length_b   1.000
_cell.length_c   1.000
_cell.angle_alpha   90.00
_cell.angle_beta   90.00
_cell.angle_gamma   90.00
#
_symmetry.space_group_name_H-M   'P 1'
#
loop_
_entity.id
_entity.type
_entity.pdbx_description
1 polymer ?
#
loop_
_entity_poly.entity_id
_entity_poly.type
_entity_poly.pdbx_seq_one_letter_code
_entity_poly.pdbx_strand_id
1 'polypeptide(L)' 'MEKLWIIEAKDKEGDIIYMKNVKKKKIAEKLFEECKEFFDEYGIECEMRLGEFYSLDEAERLNL' A
#
# COMPACT_ATOMS: atom_id res chain seq x y z
N MET A 1 -2.40 -12.99 -15.54
CA MET A 1 -1.40 -12.02 -15.03
C MET A 1 -1.56 -11.96 -13.52
N GLU A 2 -0.50 -11.76 -12.75
CA GLU A 2 -0.58 -11.76 -11.28
C GLU A 2 -0.98 -10.36 -10.78
N LYS A 3 -2.10 -10.26 -10.05
CA LYS A 3 -2.51 -9.00 -9.40
C LYS A 3 -1.43 -8.52 -8.42
N LEU A 4 -1.04 -7.25 -8.53
CA LEU A 4 -0.19 -6.60 -7.55
C LEU A 4 -1.05 -5.97 -6.45
N TRP A 5 -0.51 -5.97 -5.24
CA TRP A 5 -1.06 -5.29 -4.07
C TRP A 5 -0.06 -4.24 -3.62
N ILE A 6 -0.56 -3.06 -3.26
CA ILE A 6 0.25 -1.91 -2.86
C ILE A 6 -0.10 -1.49 -1.43
N ILE A 7 0.94 -1.22 -0.65
CA ILE A 7 0.88 -0.55 0.65
C ILE A 7 1.43 0.85 0.42
N GLU A 8 0.68 1.86 0.82
CA GLU A 8 1.06 3.27 0.81
C GLU A 8 0.92 3.82 2.24
N ALA A 9 1.89 4.61 2.69
CA ALA A 9 1.75 5.44 3.88
C ALA A 9 2.10 6.89 3.50
N LYS A 10 1.24 7.82 3.92
CA LYS A 10 1.39 9.27 3.75
C LYS A 10 1.48 9.95 5.10
N ASP A 11 2.31 10.97 5.23
CA ASP A 11 2.32 11.80 6.43
C ASP A 11 1.12 12.78 6.46
N LYS A 12 1.14 13.70 7.44
CA LYS A 12 0.11 14.74 7.62
C LYS A 12 0.08 15.80 6.52
N GLU A 13 1.18 16.00 5.80
CA GLU A 13 1.29 16.97 4.70
C GLU A 13 0.85 16.32 3.38
N GLY A 14 0.76 14.98 3.35
CA GLY A 14 0.32 14.15 2.23
C GLY A 14 1.47 13.50 1.47
N ASP A 15 2.71 13.70 1.92
CA ASP A 15 3.91 13.16 1.30
C ASP A 15 4.05 11.66 1.56
N ILE A 16 4.47 10.92 0.53
CA ILE A 16 4.56 9.46 0.57
C ILE A 16 5.86 9.06 1.30
N ILE A 17 5.73 8.73 2.58
CA ILE A 17 6.84 8.28 3.42
C ILE A 17 7.16 6.79 3.26
N TYR A 18 6.22 5.99 2.77
CA TYR A 18 6.44 4.57 2.45
C TYR A 18 5.55 4.09 1.31
N MET A 19 6.13 3.30 0.40
CA MET A 19 5.39 2.61 -0.63
C MET A 19 6.03 1.25 -0.92
N LYS A 20 5.22 0.20 -1.00
CA LYS A 20 5.70 -1.16 -1.36
C LYS A 20 4.64 -1.96 -2.09
N ASN A 21 5.04 -2.62 -3.18
CA ASN A 21 4.19 -3.54 -3.92
C ASN A 21 4.59 -5.01 -3.70
N VAL A 22 3.60 -5.91 -3.70
CA VAL A 22 3.80 -7.37 -3.57
C VAL A 22 2.75 -8.14 -4.38
N LYS A 23 3.11 -9.34 -4.85
CA LYS A 23 2.24 -10.20 -5.69
C LYS A 23 1.13 -10.95 -4.95
N LYS A 24 1.14 -10.99 -3.61
CA LYS A 24 0.24 -11.83 -2.81
C LYS A 24 -0.48 -10.98 -1.76
N LYS A 25 -1.82 -10.96 -1.81
CA LYS A 25 -2.68 -10.26 -0.83
C LYS A 25 -2.28 -10.54 0.62
N LYS A 26 -2.11 -11.81 0.98
CA LYS A 26 -1.69 -12.24 2.32
C LYS A 26 -0.32 -11.71 2.78
N ILE A 27 0.60 -11.44 1.84
CA ILE A 27 1.87 -10.78 2.17
C ILE A 27 1.64 -9.28 2.34
N ALA A 28 0.77 -8.67 1.52
CA ALA A 28 0.43 -7.26 1.63
C ALA A 28 -0.28 -6.93 2.95
N GLU A 29 -1.25 -7.76 3.35
CA GLU A 29 -1.95 -7.67 4.64
C GLU A 29 -0.99 -7.79 5.82
N LYS A 30 -0.08 -8.79 5.79
CA LYS A 30 0.93 -8.95 6.85
C LYS A 30 1.87 -7.76 6.96
N LEU A 31 2.37 -7.26 5.82
CA LEU A 31 3.24 -6.08 5.77
C LEU A 31 2.50 -4.79 6.15
N PHE A 32 1.19 -4.69 5.89
CA PHE A 32 0.38 -3.55 6.29
C PHE A 32 0.27 -3.46 7.81
N GLU A 33 -0.05 -4.56 8.49
CA GLU A 33 -0.06 -4.59 9.96
C GLU A 33 1.34 -4.36 10.54
N GLU A 34 2.40 -4.99 10.00
CA GLU A 34 3.79 -4.75 10.44
C GLU A 34 4.23 -3.29 10.28
N CYS A 35 3.87 -2.64 9.18
CA CYS A 35 4.19 -1.23 8.98
C CYS A 35 3.37 -0.33 9.91
N LYS A 36 2.12 -0.70 10.21
CA LYS A 36 1.28 0.04 11.14
C LYS A 36 1.82 -0.04 12.57
N GLU A 37 2.15 -1.25 13.05
CA GLU A 37 2.82 -1.45 14.34
C GLU A 37 4.12 -0.65 14.42
N PHE A 38 4.92 -0.64 13.36
CA PHE A 38 6.15 0.15 13.28
C PHE A 38 5.89 1.67 13.35
N PHE A 39 4.94 2.21 12.58
CA PHE A 39 4.64 3.65 12.64
C PHE A 39 4.03 4.06 13.99
N ASP A 40 3.17 3.23 14.58
CA ASP A 40 2.60 3.43 15.92
C ASP A 40 3.70 3.38 17.01
N GLU A 41 4.65 2.43 16.96
CA GLU A 41 5.77 2.30 17.92
C GLU A 41 6.71 3.52 17.88
N TYR A 42 7.00 4.05 16.70
CA TYR A 42 7.87 5.20 16.52
C TYR A 42 7.13 6.55 16.61
N GLY A 43 5.82 6.55 16.86
CA GLY A 43 5.00 7.76 17.00
C GLY A 43 4.83 8.56 15.69
N ILE A 44 4.90 7.89 14.54
CA ILE A 44 4.81 8.49 13.20
C ILE A 44 3.34 8.54 12.78
N GLU A 45 2.70 9.70 12.94
CA GLU A 45 1.27 9.90 12.65
C GLU A 45 0.97 9.95 11.12
N CYS A 46 0.82 8.79 10.48
CA CYS A 46 0.60 8.64 9.04
C CYS A 46 -0.77 8.03 8.65
N GLU A 47 -1.29 8.39 7.46
CA GLU A 47 -2.41 7.69 6.84
C GLU A 47 -1.91 6.52 5.99
N MET A 48 -2.33 5.30 6.34
CA MET A 48 -1.97 4.08 5.61
C MET A 48 -3.11 3.53 4.76
N ARG A 49 -2.77 3.05 3.56
CA ARG A 49 -3.70 2.43 2.61
C ARG A 49 -3.16 1.09 2.09
N LEU A 50 -4.04 0.10 1.98
CA LEU A 50 -3.80 -1.17 1.29
C LEU A 50 -4.73 -1.25 0.08
N GLY A 51 -4.18 -1.41 -1.12
CA GLY A 51 -4.94 -1.42 -2.37
C GLY A 51 -4.46 -2.48 -3.36
N GLU A 52 -5.23 -2.66 -4.42
CA GLU A 52 -4.77 -3.35 -5.63
C GLU A 52 -4.02 -2.35 -6.53
N PHE A 53 -2.93 -2.79 -7.14
CA PHE A 53 -2.17 -1.99 -8.11
C PHE A 53 -2.38 -2.56 -9.51
N TYR A 54 -2.81 -1.69 -10.42
CA TYR A 54 -3.02 -1.99 -11.83
C TYR A 54 -2.09 -1.10 -12.66
N SER A 55 -1.48 -1.66 -13.71
CA SER A 55 -0.87 -0.84 -14.76
C SER A 55 -1.96 -0.08 -15.54
N LEU A 56 -1.57 0.97 -16.28
CA LEU A 56 -2.52 1.76 -17.10
C LEU A 56 -3.32 0.86 -18.04
N ASP A 57 -2.64 0.00 -18.80
CA ASP A 57 -3.24 -0.99 -19.71
C ASP A 57 -4.22 -1.95 -19.02
N GLU A 58 -4.03 -2.24 -17.72
CA GLU A 58 -4.92 -3.11 -16.95
C GLU A 58 -6.14 -2.34 -16.44
N ALA A 59 -5.97 -1.10 -15.99
CA ALA A 59 -7.08 -0.24 -15.58
C ALA A 59 -8.02 0.05 -16.77
N GLU A 60 -7.47 0.41 -17.93
CA GLU A 60 -8.23 0.63 -19.17
C GLU A 60 -9.04 -0.62 -19.59
N ARG A 61 -8.45 -1.81 -19.49
CA ARG A 61 -9.16 -3.08 -19.79
C ARG A 61 -10.26 -3.42 -18.80
N LEU A 62 -10.17 -2.94 -17.56
CA LEU A 62 -11.12 -3.22 -16.49
C LEU A 62 -12.21 -2.13 -16.33
N ASN A 63 -12.09 -1.00 -17.05
CA ASN A 63 -12.89 0.21 -16.85
C ASN A 63 -12.87 0.69 -15.39
N LEU A 64 -11.67 0.79 -14.81
CA LEU A 64 -11.38 1.34 -13.48
C LEU A 64 -11.01 2.83 -13.54
#